data_AF-A0A923XGD7-F1
#
_entry.id   AF-A0A923XGD7-F1
#
_cell.length_a   1.000
_cell.length_b   1.000
_cell.length_c   1.000
_cell.angle_alpha   90.00
_cell.angle_beta   90.00
_cell.angle_gamma   90.00
#
_symmetry.space_group_name_H-M   'P 1'
#
loop_
_entity.id
_entity.type
_entity.pdbx_description
1 polymer ?
#
loop_
_entity_poly.entity_id
_entity_poly.type
_entity_poly.pdbx_seq_one_letter_code
_entity_poly.pdbx_strand_id
1 'polypeptide(L)' 'SKALQGNLDPNVLFAPPAQVEIEARKVLDSFGAPHSGSGQGPTHIFNLGHGISQHTPPEHVAALVQAVHNHSRNQRLPNR' A
#
# COMPACT_ATOMS: atom_id res chain seq x y z
N SER A 1 -3.71 -8.71 -18.77
CA SER A 1 -3.09 -8.92 -17.45
C SER A 1 -4.19 -8.93 -16.40
N LYS A 2 -3.95 -9.55 -15.24
CA LYS A 2 -4.85 -9.48 -14.09
C LYS A 2 -4.25 -8.53 -13.06
N ALA A 3 -5.09 -7.79 -12.34
CA ALA A 3 -4.67 -7.04 -11.17
C ALA A 3 -4.71 -7.95 -9.93
N LEU A 4 -3.83 -7.69 -8.96
CA LEU A 4 -3.91 -8.26 -7.62
C LEU A 4 -4.38 -7.17 -6.65
N GLN A 5 -5.31 -7.52 -5.75
CA GLN A 5 -5.81 -6.63 -4.71
C GLN A 5 -5.45 -7.17 -3.32
N GLY A 6 -5.02 -6.29 -2.41
CA GLY A 6 -4.64 -6.65 -1.03
C GLY A 6 -3.23 -6.19 -0.67
N ASN A 7 -2.60 -6.70 0.39
CA ASN A 7 -3.07 -7.73 1.34
C ASN A 7 -2.70 -7.38 2.80
N LEU A 8 -2.64 -6.09 3.15
CA LEU A 8 -2.19 -5.65 4.47
C LEU A 8 -3.08 -6.24 5.59
N ASP A 9 -2.48 -6.82 6.63
CA ASP A 9 -3.22 -7.24 7.83
C ASP A 9 -3.89 -6.02 8.48
N PRO A 10 -5.22 -5.99 8.64
CA PRO A 10 -5.91 -4.84 9.26
C PRO A 10 -5.42 -4.53 10.69
N ASN A 11 -4.86 -5.51 11.42
CA ASN A 11 -4.33 -5.28 12.76
C ASN A 11 -3.12 -4.34 12.78
N VAL A 12 -2.42 -4.17 11.66
CA VAL A 12 -1.35 -3.17 11.52
C VAL A 12 -1.85 -1.77 11.88
N LEU A 13 -3.13 -1.46 11.62
CA LEU A 13 -3.72 -0.15 11.91
C LEU A 13 -3.89 0.14 13.41
N PHE A 14 -3.55 -0.78 14.31
CA PHE A 14 -3.45 -0.50 15.75
C PHE A 14 -2.04 -0.10 16.21
N ALA A 15 -1.04 -0.23 15.34
CA ALA A 15 0.32 0.22 15.64
C ALA A 15 0.46 1.75 15.45
N PRO A 16 1.50 2.39 16.01
CA PRO A 16 1.77 3.80 15.77
C PRO A 16 1.91 4.13 14.27
N PRO A 17 1.60 5.36 13.82
CA PRO A 17 1.62 5.74 12.39
C PRO A 17 2.91 5.41 11.65
N ALA A 18 4.07 5.54 12.30
CA ALA A 18 5.36 5.19 11.71
C ALA A 18 5.46 3.70 11.35
N GLN A 19 4.88 2.82 12.17
CA GLN A 19 4.85 1.38 11.89
C GLN A 19 3.86 1.07 10.76
N VAL A 20 2.70 1.72 10.75
CA VAL A 20 1.72 1.59 9.66
C VAL A 20 2.36 1.93 8.31
N GLU A 21 3.14 3.01 8.26
CA GLU A 21 3.89 3.41 7.07
C GLU A 21 4.90 2.33 6.63
N ILE A 22 5.68 1.78 7.57
CA ILE A 22 6.67 0.73 7.28
C ILE A 22 6.00 -0.50 6.67
N GLU A 23 4.90 -0.97 7.25
CA GLU A 23 4.20 -2.16 6.75
C GLU A 23 3.53 -1.90 5.38
N ALA A 24 2.97 -0.71 5.17
CA ALA A 24 2.44 -0.32 3.87
C ALA A 24 3.51 -0.34 2.76
N ARG A 25 4.71 0.18 3.07
CA ARG A 25 5.86 0.16 2.15
C ARG A 25 6.29 -1.28 1.85
N LYS A 26 6.39 -2.14 2.87
CA LYS A 26 6.73 -3.57 2.67
C LYS A 26 5.76 -4.27 1.73
N VAL A 27 4.46 -4.05 1.87
CA VAL A 27 3.45 -4.64 0.97
C VAL A 27 3.66 -4.15 -0.48
N LEU A 28 3.85 -2.84 -0.69
CA LEU A 28 4.13 -2.28 -2.01
C LEU A 28 5.45 -2.81 -2.61
N ASP A 29 6.52 -2.89 -1.81
CA ASP A 29 7.81 -3.38 -2.25
C ASP A 29 7.77 -4.89 -2.57
N SER A 30 6.96 -5.67 -1.84
CA SER A 30 6.78 -7.10 -2.10
C SER A 30 6.07 -7.41 -3.42
N PHE A 31 5.21 -6.50 -3.89
CA PHE A 31 4.60 -6.62 -5.21
C PHE A 31 5.61 -6.37 -6.33
N GLY A 32 6.61 -5.51 -6.07
CA GLY A 32 7.69 -5.18 -6.99
C GLY A 32 7.48 -3.87 -7.73
N ALA A 33 8.38 -3.59 -8.69
CA ALA A 33 8.37 -2.35 -9.45
C ALA A 33 7.04 -2.16 -10.20
N PRO A 34 6.38 -0.99 -10.08
CA PRO A 34 5.19 -0.69 -10.85
C PRO A 34 5.44 -0.78 -12.36
N HIS A 35 4.45 -1.26 -13.11
CA HIS A 35 4.54 -1.24 -14.57
C HIS A 35 4.59 0.21 -15.10
N SER A 36 5.58 0.50 -15.96
CA SER A 36 5.80 1.82 -16.56
C SER A 36 5.72 1.85 -18.09
N GLY A 37 5.40 0.72 -18.72
CA GLY A 37 5.36 0.58 -20.18
C GLY A 37 4.02 0.97 -20.80
N SER A 38 3.95 0.96 -22.12
CA SER A 38 2.68 0.99 -22.84
C SER A 38 2.01 -0.39 -22.80
N GLY A 39 0.67 -0.40 -22.68
CA GLY A 39 -0.12 -1.63 -22.68
C GLY A 39 -0.41 -2.18 -21.27
N GLN A 40 -0.62 -3.49 -21.20
CA GLN A 40 -1.04 -4.17 -19.97
C GLN A 40 0.17 -4.74 -19.23
N GLY A 41 0.28 -4.44 -17.93
CA GLY A 41 1.31 -5.01 -17.06
C GLY A 41 0.77 -5.46 -15.72
N PRO A 42 1.66 -5.87 -14.80
CA PRO A 42 1.33 -6.12 -13.42
C PRO A 42 0.68 -4.89 -12.79
N THR A 43 -0.49 -5.08 -12.17
CA THR A 43 -1.25 -4.01 -11.51
C THR A 43 -1.54 -4.41 -10.08
N HIS A 44 -1.19 -3.55 -9.15
CA HIS A 44 -1.51 -3.71 -7.73
C HIS A 44 -2.59 -2.71 -7.32
N ILE A 45 -3.66 -3.22 -6.72
CA ILE A 45 -4.66 -2.44 -6.01
C ILE A 45 -4.39 -2.67 -4.53
N PHE A 46 -3.69 -1.72 -3.89
CA PHE A 46 -3.44 -1.83 -2.46
C PHE A 46 -4.78 -1.87 -1.71
N ASN A 47 -4.93 -2.85 -0.82
CA ASN A 47 -6.08 -2.94 0.07
C ASN A 47 -5.68 -3.70 1.35
N LEU A 48 -6.54 -3.67 2.35
CA LEU A 48 -6.46 -4.57 3.48
C LEU A 48 -6.78 -6.01 3.01
N GLY A 49 -6.26 -7.00 3.73
CA GLY A 49 -6.57 -8.41 3.50
C GLY A 49 -7.96 -8.83 4.01
N HIS A 50 -8.55 -8.03 4.91
CA HIS A 50 -9.88 -8.22 5.50
C HIS A 50 -10.54 -6.86 5.79
N GLY A 51 -11.77 -6.87 6.27
CA GLY A 51 -12.47 -5.66 6.70
C GLY A 51 -11.73 -4.90 7.80
N ILE A 52 -11.83 -3.57 7.75
CA ILE A 52 -11.29 -2.69 8.80
C ILE A 52 -12.09 -2.87 10.10
N SER A 53 -11.42 -2.83 11.26
CA SER A 53 -12.09 -2.85 12.56
C SER A 53 -12.75 -1.50 12.85
N GLN A 54 -13.94 -1.50 13.45
CA GLN A 54 -14.64 -0.27 13.91
C GLN A 54 -13.86 0.50 14.99
N HIS A 55 -12.89 -0.15 15.64
CA HIS A 55 -12.04 0.45 16.67
C HIS A 55 -10.75 1.04 16.10
N THR A 56 -10.54 0.95 14.78
CA THR A 56 -9.36 1.50 14.14
C THR A 56 -9.33 3.02 14.29
N PRO A 57 -8.25 3.61 14.83
CA PRO A 57 -8.12 5.06 14.89
C PRO A 57 -8.09 5.66 13.47
N PRO A 58 -8.97 6.62 13.12
CA PRO A 58 -9.02 7.20 11.78
C PRO A 58 -7.70 7.83 11.33
N GLU A 59 -6.92 8.38 12.25
CA GLU A 59 -5.59 8.94 12.01
C GLU A 59 -4.58 7.88 11.52
N HIS A 60 -4.72 6.62 11.93
CA HIS A 60 -3.87 5.53 11.44
C HIS A 60 -4.26 5.13 10.01
N VAL A 61 -5.55 5.23 9.66
CA VAL A 61 -6.02 5.08 8.27
C VAL A 61 -5.47 6.20 7.39
N ALA A 62 -5.48 7.43 7.89
CA ALA A 62 -4.90 8.57 7.17
C ALA A 62 -3.38 8.36 6.92
N ALA A 63 -2.64 7.87 7.92
CA ALA A 63 -1.24 7.52 7.78
C ALA A 63 -1.01 6.42 6.74
N LEU A 64 -1.84 5.36 6.73
CA LEU A 64 -1.79 4.31 5.71
C LEU A 64 -1.99 4.87 4.30
N VAL A 65 -3.05 5.65 4.08
CA VAL A 65 -3.36 6.22 2.77
C VAL A 65 -2.24 7.13 2.28
N GLN A 66 -1.71 7.97 3.18
CA GLN A 66 -0.58 8.85 2.86
C GLN A 66 0.67 8.06 2.49
N ALA A 67 1.00 7.00 3.25
CA ALA A 67 2.14 6.13 2.99
C ALA A 67 2.03 5.45 1.62
N VAL A 68 0.87 4.86 1.31
CA VAL A 68 0.62 4.17 0.03
C VAL A 68 0.77 5.12 -1.16
N HIS A 69 0.16 6.30 -1.07
CA HIS A 69 0.24 7.29 -2.13
C HIS A 69 1.66 7.85 -2.31
N ASN A 70 2.35 8.19 -1.21
CA ASN A 70 3.70 8.74 -1.28
C ASN A 70 4.71 7.72 -1.83
N HIS A 71 4.72 6.52 -1.27
CA HIS A 71 5.69 5.49 -1.65
C HIS A 71 5.47 5.02 -3.09
N SER A 72 4.22 4.74 -3.46
CA SER A 72 3.93 4.27 -4.83
C SER A 72 4.16 5.37 -5.88
N ARG A 73 3.97 6.66 -5.56
CA ARG A 73 4.39 7.76 -6.45
C ARG A 73 5.91 7.74 -6.63
N ASN A 74 6.66 7.63 -5.55
CA ASN A 74 8.12 7.58 -5.60
C ASN A 74 8.63 6.37 -6.41
N GLN A 75 7.98 5.21 -6.32
CA GLN A 75 8.30 4.04 -7.14
C GLN A 75 8.06 4.24 -8.65
N ARG A 76 7.24 5.22 -9.03
CA ARG A 76 6.90 5.54 -10.44
C ARG A 76 7.69 6.72 -11.00
N LEU A 77 8.50 7.39 -10.19
CA LEU A 77 9.34 8.48 -10.68
C LEU A 77 10.44 7.91 -11.58
N PRO A 78 10.65 8.46 -12.79
CA PRO A 78 11.75 8.04 -13.65
C PRO A 78 13.09 8.43 -13.01
N ASN A 79 14.05 7.49 -12.99
CA ASN A 79 15.43 7.58 -12.48
C ASN A 79 15.62 7.38 -10.96
N ARG A 80 15.67 6.11 -10.53
CA ARG A 80 16.55 5.67 -9.44
C ARG A 80 17.64 4.76 -10.00
#